data_AF-A0A2L0PQ71-F1
#
_entry.id   AF-A0A2L0PQ71-F1
#
_cell.length_a   1.000
_cell.length_b   1.000
_cell.length_c   1.000
_cell.angle_alpha   90.00
_cell.angle_beta   90.00
_cell.angle_gamma   90.00
#
_symmetry.space_group_name_H-M   'P 1'
#
loop_
_entity.id
_entity.type
_entity.pdbx_description
1 polymer ?
#
loop_
_entity_poly.entity_id
_entity_poly.type
_entity_poly.pdbx_seq_one_letter_code
_entity_poly.pdbx_strand_id
1 'polypeptide(L)'
;MEINEKHHIFAKAKAGGASSKDAALAAGYTESSARQQGSRLALHAEIKALIEHYQQQKVVAQSPSKILPPPTGHDIDAVQQRFDDEGGVSGSSPLDDINATDPLDWLLGVMLCKGLDEGMRVDAAKAALPYKHAKLGAQGKKEGKEELAKQISRQGGLSERMKALKQIK
;
A
#
# COMPACT_ATOMS: atom_id res chain seq x y z
N MET A 1 16.84 7.11 -24.28
CA MET A 1 17.53 8.27 -23.66
C MET A 1 18.23 7.70 -22.43
N GLU A 2 19.35 8.26 -21.98
CA GLU A 2 19.92 7.73 -20.74
C GLU A 2 19.09 8.22 -19.55
N ILE A 3 18.65 7.29 -18.68
CA ILE A 3 17.85 7.62 -17.50
C ILE A 3 18.77 8.37 -16.52
N ASN A 4 18.47 9.64 -16.27
CA ASN A 4 19.21 10.49 -15.34
C ASN A 4 18.44 10.73 -14.04
N GLU A 5 19.10 11.31 -13.05
CA GLU A 5 18.52 11.62 -11.75
C GLU A 5 17.24 12.48 -11.84
N LYS A 6 17.21 13.43 -12.78
CA LYS A 6 16.04 14.29 -13.01
C LYS A 6 14.82 13.49 -13.50
N HIS A 7 15.04 12.46 -14.32
CA HIS A 7 13.97 11.56 -14.77
C HIS A 7 13.42 10.72 -13.61
N HIS A 8 14.29 10.26 -12.69
CA HIS A 8 13.85 9.58 -11.46
C HIS A 8 12.99 10.48 -10.57
N ILE A 9 13.43 11.73 -10.33
CA ILE A 9 12.67 12.68 -9.50
C ILE A 9 11.32 13.02 -10.17
N PHE A 10 11.32 13.28 -11.48
CA PHE A 10 10.09 13.52 -12.25
C PHE A 10 9.13 12.33 -12.16
N ALA A 11 9.64 11.11 -12.34
CA ALA A 11 8.84 9.89 -12.30
C ALA A 11 8.27 9.62 -10.89
N LYS A 12 9.07 9.83 -9.84
CA LYS A 12 8.63 9.73 -8.44
C LYS A 12 7.53 10.73 -8.11
N ALA A 13 7.69 11.99 -8.53
CA ALA A 13 6.66 13.02 -8.37
C ALA A 13 5.37 12.66 -9.14
N LYS A 14 5.50 12.11 -10.34
CA LYS A 14 4.38 11.63 -11.16
C LYS A 14 3.65 10.44 -10.54
N ALA A 15 4.37 9.46 -10.00
CA ALA A 15 3.79 8.36 -9.24
C ALA A 15 3.11 8.85 -7.94
N GLY A 16 3.58 9.98 -7.40
CA GLY A 16 2.94 10.72 -6.31
C GLY A 16 1.61 11.38 -6.67
N GLY A 17 1.27 11.49 -7.96
CA GLY A 17 0.05 12.16 -8.45
C GLY A 17 0.26 13.63 -8.84
N ALA A 18 1.49 14.14 -8.87
CA ALA A 18 1.77 15.52 -9.25
C ALA A 18 1.46 15.80 -10.74
N SER A 19 1.13 17.06 -11.04
CA SER A 19 0.96 17.52 -12.42
C SER A 19 2.29 17.44 -13.18
N SER A 20 2.25 17.38 -14.52
CA SER A 20 3.50 17.32 -15.31
C SER A 20 4.36 18.58 -15.15
N LYS A 21 3.73 19.74 -14.88
CA LYS A 21 4.46 20.99 -14.58
C LYS A 21 5.17 20.88 -13.23
N ASP A 22 4.45 20.45 -12.20
CA ASP A 22 4.98 20.40 -10.83
C ASP A 22 6.05 19.31 -10.67
N ALA A 23 5.88 18.18 -11.35
CA ALA A 23 6.89 17.13 -11.40
C ALA A 23 8.19 17.62 -12.07
N ALA A 24 8.11 18.48 -13.07
CA ALA A 24 9.29 19.07 -13.71
C ALA A 24 9.95 20.13 -12.80
N LEU A 25 9.15 20.93 -12.08
CA LEU A 25 9.68 21.85 -11.06
C LEU A 25 10.44 21.08 -9.96
N ALA A 26 9.87 19.97 -9.47
CA ALA A 26 10.51 19.10 -8.47
C ALA A 26 11.82 18.50 -8.99
N ALA A 27 11.91 18.19 -10.28
CA ALA A 27 13.13 17.72 -10.93
C ALA A 27 14.17 18.84 -11.22
N GLY A 28 13.90 20.08 -10.80
CA GLY A 28 14.82 21.21 -10.93
C GLY A 28 14.79 21.92 -12.29
N TYR A 29 13.73 21.73 -13.08
CA TYR A 29 13.52 22.56 -14.28
C TYR A 29 12.98 23.94 -13.90
N THR A 30 13.39 24.97 -14.61
CA THR A 30 12.93 26.35 -14.38
C THR A 30 11.43 26.49 -14.67
N GLU A 31 10.74 27.40 -13.99
CA GLU A 31 9.29 27.53 -14.14
C GLU A 31 8.85 27.83 -15.58
N SER A 32 9.62 28.64 -16.31
CA SER A 32 9.36 28.97 -17.71
C SER A 32 9.44 27.76 -18.64
N SER A 33 10.30 26.78 -18.33
CA SER A 33 10.52 25.59 -19.15
C SER A 33 9.78 24.33 -18.65
N ALA A 34 9.34 24.33 -17.39
CA ALA A 34 8.75 23.17 -16.71
C ALA A 34 7.53 22.59 -17.45
N ARG A 35 6.65 23.43 -18.01
CA ARG A 35 5.48 22.95 -18.78
C ARG A 35 5.89 22.19 -20.04
N GLN A 36 6.82 22.75 -20.83
CA GLN A 36 7.22 22.16 -22.10
C GLN A 36 8.08 20.92 -21.89
N GLN A 37 9.01 20.97 -20.93
CA GLN A 37 9.85 19.82 -20.57
C GLN A 37 9.01 18.71 -19.95
N GLY A 38 8.12 19.02 -18.99
CA GLY A 38 7.23 18.03 -18.38
C GLY A 38 6.32 17.32 -19.39
N SER A 39 5.86 18.01 -20.44
CA SER A 39 5.10 17.41 -21.53
C SER A 39 5.95 16.44 -22.37
N ARG A 40 7.18 16.85 -22.75
CA ARG A 40 8.12 15.98 -23.47
C ARG A 40 8.48 14.73 -22.67
N LEU A 41 8.82 14.90 -21.39
CA LEU A 41 9.19 13.82 -20.48
C LEU A 41 8.05 12.81 -20.29
N ALA A 42 6.80 13.27 -20.20
CA ALA A 42 5.65 12.39 -20.04
C ALA A 42 5.37 11.50 -21.25
N LEU A 43 5.87 11.85 -22.44
CA LEU A 43 5.63 11.08 -23.66
C LEU A 43 6.65 9.94 -23.87
N HIS A 44 7.85 10.06 -23.28
CA HIS A 44 8.91 9.06 -23.45
C HIS A 44 8.56 7.71 -22.78
N ALA A 45 8.78 6.61 -23.51
CA ALA A 45 8.42 5.27 -23.06
C ALA A 45 9.20 4.81 -21.81
N GLU A 46 10.51 5.11 -21.74
CA GLU A 46 11.36 4.78 -20.59
C GLU A 46 10.88 5.48 -19.31
N ILE A 47 10.43 6.73 -19.41
CA ILE A 47 9.92 7.50 -18.27
C ILE A 47 8.55 6.98 -17.81
N LYS A 48 7.69 6.55 -18.74
CA LYS A 48 6.42 5.89 -18.40
C LYS A 48 6.66 4.58 -17.65
N ALA A 49 7.58 3.75 -18.11
CA ALA A 49 7.96 2.51 -17.42
C ALA A 49 8.51 2.80 -16.02
N LEU A 50 9.29 3.87 -15.86
CA LEU A 50 9.80 4.30 -14.56
C LEU A 50 8.69 4.80 -13.62
N ILE A 51 7.73 5.56 -14.13
CA ILE A 51 6.54 6.00 -13.37
C ILE A 51 5.74 4.77 -12.91
N GLU A 52 5.54 3.79 -13.80
CA GLU A 52 4.83 2.55 -13.48
C GLU A 52 5.55 1.76 -12.39
N HIS A 53 6.87 1.62 -12.49
CA HIS A 53 7.67 0.98 -11.44
C HIS A 53 7.54 1.69 -10.09
N TYR A 54 7.61 3.03 -10.05
CA TYR A 54 7.38 3.78 -8.82
C TYR A 54 5.93 3.71 -8.32
N GLN A 55 4.94 3.62 -9.21
CA GLN A 55 3.56 3.40 -8.82
C GLN A 55 3.38 2.01 -8.22
N GLN A 56 3.93 0.97 -8.84
CA GLN A 56 3.90 -0.41 -8.32
C GLN A 56 4.62 -0.52 -6.98
N GLN A 57 5.80 0.10 -6.81
CA GLN A 57 6.47 0.20 -5.52
C GLN A 57 5.62 0.95 -4.48
N LYS A 58 4.95 2.03 -4.89
CA LYS A 58 4.00 2.73 -4.03
C LYS A 58 2.80 1.85 -3.70
N VAL A 59 2.34 0.96 -4.58
CA VAL A 59 1.28 -0.01 -4.28
C VAL A 59 1.79 -1.16 -3.42
N VAL A 60 3.08 -1.52 -3.45
CA VAL A 60 3.64 -2.47 -2.48
C VAL A 60 3.76 -1.80 -1.09
N ALA A 61 4.14 -0.52 -1.05
CA ALA A 61 4.13 0.29 0.17
C ALA A 61 2.72 0.80 0.59
N GLN A 62 1.73 0.72 -0.29
CA GLN A 62 0.34 1.19 -0.09
C GLN A 62 -0.66 0.18 -0.65
N SER A 63 -0.39 -1.11 -0.45
CA SER A 63 -1.33 -2.15 -0.88
C SER A 63 -2.64 -1.93 -0.12
N PRO A 64 -3.79 -1.95 -0.81
CA PRO A 64 -5.04 -1.47 -0.25
C PRO A 64 -5.60 -2.49 0.73
N SER A 65 -5.25 -2.33 2.01
CA SER A 65 -6.16 -2.62 3.11
C SER A 65 -7.35 -1.65 3.00
N LYS A 66 -8.28 -1.91 2.08
CA LYS A 66 -9.62 -1.32 2.14
C LYS A 66 -10.53 -2.31 2.81
N ILE A 67 -10.57 -2.24 4.14
CA ILE A 67 -11.73 -1.81 4.95
C ILE A 67 -11.13 -1.57 6.35
N LEU A 68 -11.06 -0.30 6.74
CA LEU A 68 -10.71 0.10 8.09
C LEU A 68 -11.97 0.01 8.97
N PRO A 69 -11.82 -0.42 10.23
CA PRO A 69 -12.17 0.47 11.34
C PRO A 69 -10.97 0.62 12.32
N PRO A 70 -11.09 1.50 13.32
CA PRO A 70 -10.32 2.73 13.56
C PRO A 70 -8.86 2.51 14.06
N PRO A 71 -8.05 3.56 14.29
CA PRO A 71 -6.59 3.48 14.21
C PRO A 71 -6.00 2.79 15.44
N THR A 72 -5.21 1.74 15.20
CA THR A 72 -4.18 1.27 16.13
C THR A 72 -2.98 0.92 15.27
N GLY A 73 -1.99 1.81 15.30
CA GLY A 73 -0.78 1.68 14.50
C GLY A 73 0.02 0.48 14.97
N HIS A 74 0.06 -0.56 14.15
CA HIS A 74 1.03 -1.64 14.26
C HIS A 74 1.51 -1.94 12.84
N ASP A 75 2.43 -1.09 12.36
CA ASP A 75 3.11 -1.23 11.08
C ASP A 75 4.10 -2.39 11.15
N ILE A 76 3.69 -3.53 10.59
CA ILE A 76 4.49 -4.76 10.45
C ILE A 76 5.83 -4.53 9.74
N ASP A 77 5.94 -3.56 8.84
CA ASP A 77 7.20 -3.20 8.17
C ASP A 77 8.20 -2.51 9.12
N ALA A 78 7.70 -1.74 10.10
CA ALA A 78 8.55 -1.12 11.12
C ALA A 78 9.06 -2.14 12.14
N VAL A 79 8.29 -3.21 12.40
CA VAL A 79 8.71 -4.34 13.25
C VAL A 79 9.77 -5.16 12.51
N GLN A 80 9.56 -5.46 11.23
CA GLN A 80 10.52 -6.19 10.40
C GLN A 80 11.89 -5.48 10.34
N GLN A 81 11.91 -4.16 10.09
CA GLN A 81 13.16 -3.38 10.04
C GLN A 81 13.93 -3.31 11.37
N ARG A 82 13.28 -3.55 12.53
CA ARG A 82 13.96 -3.61 13.83
C ARG A 82 14.71 -4.92 14.08
N PHE A 83 14.32 -5.99 13.40
CA PHE A 83 14.90 -7.33 13.59
C PHE A 83 15.99 -7.69 12.58
N ASP A 84 16.25 -6.83 11.60
CA ASP A 84 17.30 -7.01 10.58
C ASP A 84 18.59 -6.21 10.89
N ASP A 85 18.66 -5.46 12.01
CA ASP A 85 19.89 -4.79 12.46
C ASP A 85 20.78 -5.79 13.22
N GLU A 86 21.81 -6.28 12.54
CA GLU A 86 22.93 -7.10 13.05
C GLU A 86 23.82 -6.27 14.01
N GLY A 87 23.21 -5.75 15.08
CA GLY A 87 23.82 -4.85 16.05
C GLY A 87 23.49 -5.30 17.47
N GLY A 88 23.94 -6.50 17.83
CA GLY A 88 23.72 -7.07 19.16
C GLY A 88 24.20 -6.16 20.29
N VAL A 89 23.24 -5.55 21.00
CA VAL A 89 23.46 -5.06 22.36
C VAL A 89 23.12 -6.18 23.33
N SER A 90 24.15 -6.59 24.05
CA SER A 90 24.13 -7.60 25.11
C SER A 90 23.07 -7.28 26.17
N GLY A 91 22.01 -8.10 26.25
CA GLY A 91 21.22 -8.25 27.48
C GLY A 91 19.70 -8.19 27.35
N SER A 92 19.14 -7.76 26.21
CA SER A 92 17.69 -7.82 25.98
C SER A 92 17.31 -9.10 25.23
N SER A 93 16.29 -9.80 25.72
CA SER A 93 15.63 -10.85 24.95
C SER A 93 15.09 -10.22 23.66
N PRO A 94 15.09 -10.94 22.52
CA PRO A 94 14.51 -10.44 21.26
C PRO A 94 13.05 -9.96 21.35
N LEU A 95 12.38 -10.19 22.48
CA LEU A 95 11.01 -9.80 22.74
C LEU A 95 10.87 -8.55 23.62
N ASP A 96 11.97 -8.05 24.21
CA ASP A 96 11.92 -6.95 25.18
C ASP A 96 11.59 -5.60 24.51
N ASP A 97 11.84 -5.48 23.21
CA ASP A 97 11.51 -4.29 22.40
C ASP A 97 10.08 -4.32 21.84
N ILE A 98 9.35 -5.44 22.02
CA ILE A 98 7.96 -5.54 21.58
C ILE A 98 7.07 -4.87 22.61
N ASN A 99 6.15 -4.03 22.15
CA ASN A 99 5.22 -3.36 23.04
C ASN A 99 4.24 -4.38 23.67
N ALA A 100 4.53 -4.81 24.90
CA ALA A 100 3.71 -5.77 25.64
C ALA A 100 2.31 -5.23 26.04
N THR A 101 1.96 -4.00 25.65
CA THR A 101 0.67 -3.39 25.94
C THR A 101 -0.46 -3.94 25.05
N ASP A 102 -0.16 -4.34 23.80
CA ASP A 102 -1.12 -4.99 22.90
C ASP A 102 -0.76 -6.48 22.72
N PRO A 103 -1.62 -7.44 23.14
CA PRO A 103 -1.35 -8.86 22.98
C PRO A 103 -1.17 -9.29 21.52
N LEU A 104 -1.78 -8.60 20.55
CA LEU A 104 -1.59 -8.90 19.14
C LEU A 104 -0.17 -8.55 18.68
N ASP A 105 0.34 -7.37 19.07
CA ASP A 105 1.69 -6.92 18.71
C ASP A 105 2.75 -7.87 19.28
N TRP A 106 2.52 -8.36 20.50
CA TRP A 106 3.35 -9.42 21.10
C TRP A 106 3.35 -10.71 20.26
N LEU A 107 2.18 -11.21 19.84
CA LEU A 107 2.09 -12.40 18.98
C LEU A 107 2.78 -12.20 17.62
N LEU A 108 2.66 -11.00 17.04
CA LEU A 108 3.31 -10.67 15.78
C LEU A 108 4.85 -10.63 15.93
N GLY A 109 5.37 -10.06 17.01
CA GLY A 109 6.82 -10.06 17.24
C GLY A 109 7.36 -11.46 17.54
N VAL A 110 6.63 -12.29 18.29
CA VAL A 110 7.01 -13.70 18.55
C VAL A 110 7.13 -14.50 17.26
N MET A 111 6.16 -14.40 16.34
CA MET A 111 6.22 -15.17 15.08
C MET A 111 7.35 -14.71 14.15
N LEU A 112 7.81 -13.46 14.27
CA LEU A 112 8.89 -12.89 13.44
C LEU A 112 10.29 -13.15 14.04
N CYS A 113 10.36 -13.51 15.32
CA CYS A 113 11.63 -13.71 16.01
C CYS A 113 12.34 -15.01 15.58
N LYS A 114 13.40 -14.89 14.77
CA LYS A 114 14.19 -16.04 14.27
C LYS A 114 14.89 -16.83 15.38
N GLY A 115 15.12 -16.22 16.55
CA GLY A 115 15.80 -16.84 17.70
C GLY A 115 14.91 -17.73 18.58
N LEU A 116 13.59 -17.76 18.36
CA LEU A 116 12.66 -18.61 19.09
C LEU A 116 12.40 -19.94 18.38
N ASP A 117 11.96 -20.93 19.16
CA ASP A 117 11.55 -22.24 18.64
C ASP A 117 10.42 -22.11 17.60
N GLU A 118 10.50 -22.93 16.56
CA GLU A 118 9.53 -22.90 15.46
C GLU A 118 8.10 -23.23 15.95
N GLY A 119 7.96 -24.11 16.93
CA GLY A 119 6.68 -24.45 17.53
C GLY A 119 6.01 -23.24 18.19
N MET A 120 6.78 -22.42 18.91
CA MET A 120 6.29 -21.20 19.55
C MET A 120 5.87 -20.15 18.52
N ARG A 121 6.63 -20.01 17.43
CA ARG A 121 6.26 -19.10 16.32
C ARG A 121 4.97 -19.51 15.64
N VAL A 122 4.81 -20.82 15.39
CA VAL A 122 3.60 -21.37 14.76
C VAL A 122 2.38 -21.21 15.67
N ASP A 123 2.53 -21.41 16.98
CA ASP A 123 1.45 -21.20 17.94
C ASP A 123 1.02 -19.73 18.02
N ALA A 124 1.99 -18.80 18.07
CA ALA A 124 1.71 -17.38 18.03
C ALA A 124 1.00 -16.95 16.74
N ALA A 125 1.44 -17.48 15.58
CA ALA A 125 0.78 -17.24 14.30
C ALA A 125 -0.67 -17.73 14.29
N LYS A 126 -0.94 -18.95 14.81
CA LYS A 126 -2.29 -19.50 14.93
C LYS A 126 -3.19 -18.62 15.81
N ALA A 127 -2.65 -18.13 16.92
CA ALA A 127 -3.37 -17.24 17.84
C ALA A 127 -3.66 -15.85 17.23
N ALA A 128 -2.83 -15.36 16.30
CA ALA A 128 -3.04 -14.08 15.62
C ALA A 128 -4.08 -14.13 14.48
N LEU A 129 -4.40 -15.31 13.92
CA LEU A 129 -5.34 -15.47 12.80
C LEU A 129 -6.73 -14.87 13.05
N PRO A 130 -7.39 -15.09 14.21
CA PRO A 130 -8.75 -14.58 14.45
C PRO A 130 -8.85 -13.06 14.49
N TYR A 131 -7.75 -12.39 14.83
CA TYR A 131 -7.69 -10.93 14.94
C TYR A 131 -7.42 -10.26 13.58
N LYS A 132 -6.64 -10.92 12.70
CA LYS A 132 -6.36 -10.40 11.34
C LYS A 132 -7.42 -10.76 10.32
N HIS A 133 -8.09 -11.89 10.48
CA HIS A 133 -9.17 -12.30 9.60
C HIS A 133 -10.48 -12.21 10.34
N ALA A 134 -11.22 -11.12 10.11
CA ALA A 134 -12.61 -11.00 10.54
C ALA A 134 -13.34 -12.29 10.13
N LYS A 135 -13.98 -12.94 11.11
CA LYS A 135 -14.68 -14.22 10.91
C LYS A 135 -15.65 -14.08 9.74
N LEU A 136 -15.35 -14.75 8.62
CA LEU A 136 -16.07 -14.66 7.35
C LEU A 136 -17.58 -15.05 7.43
N GLY A 137 -18.06 -15.45 8.61
CA GLY A 137 -19.45 -15.82 8.88
C GLY A 137 -20.25 -14.82 9.71
N ALA A 138 -19.69 -13.68 10.14
CA ALA A 138 -20.44 -12.68 10.90
C ALA A 138 -21.30 -11.76 10.01
N GLN A 139 -20.95 -11.62 8.73
CA GLN A 139 -21.79 -10.95 7.75
C GLN A 139 -22.87 -11.93 7.29
N GLY A 140 -24.01 -11.92 7.98
CA GLY A 140 -25.12 -12.82 7.69
C GLY A 140 -25.52 -12.74 6.21
N LYS A 141 -26.04 -13.83 5.62
CA LYS A 141 -26.47 -13.94 4.21
C LYS A 141 -27.37 -12.79 3.69
N LYS A 142 -27.90 -11.95 4.57
CA LYS A 142 -28.65 -10.72 4.25
C LYS A 142 -27.72 -9.54 3.89
N GLU A 143 -26.69 -9.28 4.67
CA GLU A 143 -25.80 -8.13 4.47
C GLU A 143 -24.86 -8.30 3.27
N GLY A 144 -24.38 -9.52 3.01
CA GLY A 144 -23.55 -9.80 1.83
C GLY A 144 -24.30 -9.58 0.50
N LYS A 145 -25.61 -9.83 0.46
CA LYS A 145 -26.45 -9.52 -0.71
C LYS A 145 -26.68 -8.03 -0.88
N GLU A 146 -26.80 -7.30 0.22
CA GLU A 146 -27.01 -5.86 0.22
C GLU A 146 -25.74 -5.11 -0.23
N GLU A 147 -24.56 -5.57 0.19
CA GLU A 147 -23.28 -5.01 -0.25
C GLU A 147 -23.00 -5.32 -1.73
N LEU A 148 -23.31 -6.54 -2.20
CA LEU A 148 -23.26 -6.87 -3.63
C LEU A 148 -24.23 -6.01 -4.45
N ALA A 149 -25.45 -5.77 -3.96
CA ALA A 149 -26.41 -4.89 -4.62
C ALA A 149 -25.93 -3.43 -4.67
N LYS A 150 -25.31 -2.94 -3.59
CA LYS A 150 -24.68 -1.60 -3.55
C LYS A 150 -23.47 -1.50 -4.48
N GLN A 151 -22.68 -2.57 -4.61
CA GLN A 151 -21.53 -2.59 -5.50
C GLN A 151 -21.97 -2.60 -6.97
N ILE A 152 -22.98 -3.39 -7.31
CA ILE A 152 -23.56 -3.44 -8.67
C ILE A 152 -24.23 -2.10 -9.02
N SER A 153 -24.91 -1.45 -8.08
CA SER A 153 -25.53 -0.14 -8.33
C SER A 153 -24.50 0.98 -8.53
N ARG A 154 -23.34 0.89 -7.85
CA ARG A 154 -22.21 1.81 -8.04
C ARG A 154 -21.49 1.64 -9.37
N GLN A 155 -21.42 0.41 -9.90
CA GLN A 155 -20.56 0.06 -11.03
C GLN A 155 -21.22 0.22 -12.41
N GLY A 156 -22.51 0.54 -12.47
CA GLY A 156 -23.18 0.81 -13.75
C GLY A 156 -24.67 0.98 -13.60
N GLY A 157 -25.10 1.90 -12.74
CA GLY A 157 -26.50 2.16 -12.43
C GLY A 157 -27.36 2.39 -13.68
N LEU A 158 -28.69 2.29 -13.48
CA LEU A 158 -29.74 2.42 -14.51
C LEU A 158 -29.51 3.58 -15.52
N SER A 159 -28.85 4.65 -15.08
CA SER A 159 -28.46 5.81 -15.89
C SER A 159 -27.51 5.47 -17.05
N GLU A 160 -26.50 4.61 -16.86
CA GLU A 160 -25.59 4.20 -17.93
C GLU A 160 -26.28 3.28 -18.94
N ARG A 161 -27.14 2.37 -18.46
CA ARG A 161 -27.99 1.53 -19.33
C ARG A 161 -28.96 2.36 -20.17
N MET A 162 -29.58 3.37 -19.58
CA MET A 162 -30.48 4.31 -20.28
C MET A 162 -29.73 5.17 -21.30
N LYS A 163 -28.49 5.58 -20.99
CA LYS A 163 -27.64 6.34 -21.92
C LYS A 163 -27.22 5.48 -23.12
N ALA A 164 -26.89 4.21 -22.91
CA ALA A 164 -26.59 3.26 -23.99
C ALA A 164 -27.79 3.02 -24.91
N LEU A 165 -29.00 2.86 -24.35
CA LEU A 165 -30.23 2.66 -25.14
C LEU A 165 -30.60 3.87 -26.02
N LYS A 166 -30.29 5.10 -25.58
CA LYS A 166 -30.51 6.31 -26.39
C LYS A 166 -29.54 6.48 -27.54
N GLN A 167 -28.39 5.80 -27.53
CA GLN A 167 -27.40 5.87 -28.61
C GLN A 167 -27.65 4.86 -29.74
N ILE A 168 -28.66 3.98 -29.59
CA ILE A 168 -29.00 2.94 -30.57
C ILE A 168 -30.13 3.40 -31.52
N LYS A 169 -30.55 4.68 -31.45
CA LYS A 169 -31.64 5.24 -32.26
C LYS A 169 -31.13 6.42 -33.10
#